data_AF-A0A356CTL6-F1
#
_entry.id   AF-A0A356CTL6-F1
#
_cell.length_a   1.000
_cell.length_b   1.000
_cell.length_c   1.000
_cell.angle_alpha   90.00
_cell.angle_beta   90.00
_cell.angle_gamma   90.00
#
_symmetry.space_group_name_H-M   'P 1'
#
loop_
_entity.id
_entity.type
_entity.pdbx_description
1 polymer ?
#
loop_
_entity_poly.entity_id
_entity_poly.type
_entity_poly.pdbx_seq_one_letter_code
_entity_poly.pdbx_strand_id
1 'polypeptide(L)'
;MNNSTLKSIAIWVAIALILMTIFNQFSGTSKNETALVYSQFMEQVKEGKIAKVEIDNHKIKGTTSEGKKFNTYAPTDPWLVSDLLKNNVIVEAKPEEQQSVLMSIFISWFPMILLVGVWIFFMRQMQGGGKGGGGPFSFGKSKARQLDQTNNQTTFADVAGCDEA
;
A
#
# COMPACT_ATOMS: atom_id res chain seq x y z
N MET A 1 -3.84 -24.33 21.56
CA MET A 1 -3.24 -23.54 20.46
C MET A 1 -1.92 -22.97 20.97
N ASN A 2 -0.81 -23.40 20.40
CA ASN A 2 0.53 -22.93 20.76
C ASN A 2 0.64 -21.42 20.50
N ASN A 3 1.14 -20.67 21.48
CA ASN A 3 1.27 -19.20 21.41
C ASN A 3 2.08 -18.74 20.18
N SER A 4 2.92 -19.61 19.61
CA SER A 4 3.64 -19.38 18.36
C SER A 4 2.75 -19.37 17.11
N THR A 5 1.77 -20.27 16.98
CA THR A 5 0.84 -20.27 15.83
C THR A 5 -0.16 -19.12 15.94
N LEU A 6 -0.62 -18.82 17.16
CA LEU A 6 -1.44 -17.64 17.44
C LEU A 6 -0.74 -16.33 17.05
N LYS A 7 0.55 -16.18 17.39
CA LYS A 7 1.36 -15.02 17.00
C LYS A 7 1.55 -14.93 15.49
N SER A 8 1.85 -16.05 14.81
CA SER A 8 2.00 -16.08 13.35
C SER A 8 0.68 -15.74 12.63
N ILE A 9 -0.44 -16.29 13.10
CA ILE A 9 -1.78 -16.02 12.54
C ILE A 9 -2.14 -14.53 12.75
N ALA A 10 -1.88 -13.97 13.93
CA ALA A 10 -2.13 -12.56 14.20
C ALA A 10 -1.35 -11.62 13.24
N ILE A 11 -0.11 -11.97 12.89
CA ILE A 11 0.71 -11.23 11.92
C ILE A 11 0.10 -11.30 10.51
N TRP A 12 -0.30 -12.49 10.06
CA TRP A 12 -0.94 -12.66 8.75
C TRP A 12 -2.28 -11.93 8.65
N VAL A 13 -3.08 -11.92 9.73
CA VAL A 13 -4.33 -11.15 9.79
C VAL A 13 -4.06 -9.64 9.75
N ALA A 14 -3.04 -9.16 10.46
CA ALA A 14 -2.64 -7.75 10.38
C ALA A 14 -2.22 -7.35 8.97
N ILE A 15 -1.42 -8.19 8.29
CA ILE A 15 -1.02 -7.96 6.89
C ILE A 15 -2.24 -7.95 5.97
N ALA A 16 -3.17 -8.90 6.12
CA ALA A 16 -4.40 -8.94 5.33
C ALA A 16 -5.28 -7.71 5.54
N LEU A 17 -5.39 -7.20 6.78
CA LEU A 17 -6.13 -5.97 7.09
C LEU A 17 -5.45 -4.72 6.50
N ILE A 18 -4.12 -4.66 6.54
CA ILE A 18 -3.35 -3.58 5.91
C ILE A 18 -3.54 -3.63 4.38
N LEU A 19 -3.46 -4.81 3.77
CA LEU A 19 -3.70 -4.99 2.34
C LEU A 19 -5.14 -4.62 1.96
N MET A 20 -6.13 -4.98 2.80
CA MET A 20 -7.53 -4.61 2.57
C MET A 20 -7.76 -3.10 2.64
N THR A 21 -7.10 -2.41 3.58
CA THR A 21 -7.21 -0.94 3.69
C THR A 21 -6.52 -0.23 2.52
N ILE A 22 -5.37 -0.72 2.06
CA ILE A 22 -4.70 -0.22 0.85
C ILE A 22 -5.54 -0.49 -0.40
N PHE A 23 -6.14 -1.67 -0.51
CA PHE A 23 -7.01 -2.02 -1.65
C PHE A 23 -8.28 -1.17 -1.68
N ASN A 24 -8.87 -0.89 -0.51
CA ASN A 24 -10.00 0.03 -0.38
C ASN A 24 -9.62 1.49 -0.74
N GLN A 25 -8.35 1.88 -0.55
CA GLN A 25 -7.82 3.18 -0.99
C GLN A 25 -7.64 3.23 -2.52
N PHE A 26 -7.18 2.14 -3.15
CA PHE A 26 -7.06 2.01 -4.61
C PHE A 26 -8.41 1.86 -5.32
N SER A 27 -9.44 1.42 -4.61
CA SER A 27 -10.84 1.45 -5.07
C SER A 27 -11.42 2.88 -5.01
N GLY A 28 -10.52 3.87 -5.17
CA GLY A 28 -10.74 5.29 -5.01
C GLY A 28 -12.09 5.68 -5.57
N THR A 29 -12.88 6.30 -4.69
CA THR A 29 -14.15 6.96 -4.90
C THR A 29 -14.40 7.29 -6.38
N SER A 30 -14.85 6.30 -7.13
CA SER A 30 -15.59 6.55 -8.36
C SER A 30 -16.96 6.98 -7.87
N LYS A 31 -17.03 8.22 -7.35
CA LYS A 31 -18.29 8.96 -7.28
C LYS A 31 -18.90 8.75 -8.65
N ASN A 32 -20.06 8.11 -8.69
CA ASN A 32 -20.87 7.90 -9.89
C ASN A 32 -21.23 9.26 -10.52
N GLU A 33 -20.24 9.95 -11.08
CA GLU A 33 -20.41 11.09 -11.94
C GLU A 33 -20.64 10.50 -13.32
N THR A 34 -21.90 10.48 -13.74
CA THR A 34 -22.26 10.03 -15.08
C THR A 34 -21.58 10.97 -16.09
N ALA A 35 -20.80 10.39 -16.99
CA ALA A 35 -20.21 11.13 -18.08
C ALA A 35 -21.29 11.52 -19.09
N LEU A 36 -21.49 12.82 -19.27
CA LEU A 36 -22.47 13.41 -20.18
C LEU A 36 -21.74 14.02 -21.37
N VAL A 37 -22.24 13.79 -22.59
CA VAL A 37 -21.66 14.39 -23.81
C VAL A 37 -21.94 15.89 -23.81
N TYR A 38 -20.97 16.71 -24.25
CA TYR A 38 -21.10 18.18 -24.25
C TYR A 38 -22.36 18.68 -24.99
N SER A 39 -22.69 18.11 -26.14
CA SER A 39 -23.89 18.48 -26.89
C SER A 39 -25.17 18.20 -26.11
N GLN A 40 -25.25 17.04 -25.45
CA GLN A 40 -26.39 16.66 -24.60
C GLN A 40 -26.47 17.54 -23.35
N PHE A 41 -25.33 17.91 -22.79
CA PHE A 41 -25.27 18.90 -21.71
C PHE A 41 -25.86 20.23 -22.15
N MET A 42 -25.43 20.78 -23.29
CA MET A 42 -25.96 22.05 -23.81
C MET A 42 -27.44 21.97 -24.17
N GLU A 43 -27.94 20.81 -24.62
CA GLU A 43 -29.36 20.56 -24.81
C GLU A 43 -30.12 20.61 -23.48
N GLN A 44 -29.64 19.90 -22.45
CA GLN A 44 -30.23 19.91 -21.11
C GLN A 44 -30.19 21.29 -20.44
N VAL A 45 -29.16 22.11 -20.72
CA VAL A 45 -29.09 23.51 -20.30
C VAL A 45 -30.23 24.32 -20.91
N LYS A 46 -30.44 24.19 -22.23
CA LYS A 46 -31.54 24.88 -22.95
C LYS A 46 -32.92 24.41 -22.49
N GLU A 47 -33.04 23.15 -22.09
CA GLU A 47 -34.26 22.58 -21.52
C GLU A 47 -34.49 22.96 -20.04
N GLY A 48 -33.55 23.66 -19.39
CA GLY A 48 -33.66 24.05 -17.98
C GLY A 48 -33.51 22.88 -17.00
N LYS A 49 -32.92 21.76 -17.43
CA LYS A 49 -32.70 20.56 -16.59
C LYS A 49 -31.43 20.63 -15.75
N ILE A 50 -30.62 21.68 -15.91
CA ILE A 50 -29.37 21.90 -15.18
C ILE A 50 -29.57 23.01 -14.16
N ALA A 51 -29.29 22.72 -12.88
CA ALA A 51 -29.42 23.71 -11.81
C ALA A 51 -28.11 24.46 -11.56
N LYS A 52 -27.00 23.72 -11.52
CA LYS A 52 -25.68 24.27 -11.16
C LYS A 52 -24.57 23.60 -11.92
N VAL A 53 -23.56 24.38 -12.30
CA VAL A 53 -22.33 23.91 -12.91
C VAL A 53 -21.11 24.54 -12.25
N GLU A 54 -20.08 23.73 -12.09
CA GLU A 54 -18.75 24.07 -11.64
C GLU A 54 -17.80 23.88 -12.82
N ILE A 55 -17.14 24.97 -13.23
CA ILE A 55 -16.21 24.95 -14.36
C ILE A 55 -14.77 24.93 -13.81
N ASP A 56 -14.04 23.89 -14.20
CA ASP A 56 -12.65 23.63 -13.83
C ASP A 56 -11.82 23.45 -15.12
N ASN A 57 -11.25 24.55 -15.61
CA ASN A 57 -10.54 24.62 -16.88
C ASN A 57 -11.39 24.12 -18.07
N HIS A 58 -11.21 22.88 -18.52
CA HIS A 58 -12.02 22.25 -19.58
C HIS A 58 -13.05 21.23 -19.05
N LYS A 59 -12.98 20.89 -17.76
CA LYS A 59 -13.89 19.95 -17.12
C LYS A 59 -15.04 20.72 -16.48
N ILE A 60 -16.26 20.30 -16.79
CA ILE A 60 -17.46 20.85 -16.18
C ILE A 60 -18.06 19.74 -15.32
N LYS A 61 -18.30 20.06 -14.05
CA LYS A 61 -19.07 19.21 -13.14
C LYS A 61 -20.38 19.91 -12.86
N GLY A 62 -21.49 19.21 -12.88
CA GLY A 62 -22.77 19.86 -12.65
C GLY A 62 -23.74 18.99 -11.88
N THR A 63 -24.81 19.62 -11.44
CA THR A 63 -25.95 18.97 -10.81
C THR A 63 -27.20 19.32 -11.61
N THR A 64 -27.93 18.29 -12.03
CA THR A 64 -29.23 18.48 -12.68
C THR A 64 -30.25 19.01 -11.68
N SER A 65 -31.37 19.54 -12.18
CA SER A 65 -32.49 19.97 -11.34
C SER A 65 -33.08 18.83 -10.50
N GLU A 66 -32.82 17.57 -10.87
CA GLU A 66 -33.19 16.36 -10.12
C GLU A 66 -32.16 15.97 -9.03
N GLY A 67 -31.06 16.72 -8.89
CA GLY A 67 -30.01 16.43 -7.92
C GLY A 67 -28.96 15.40 -8.38
N LYS A 68 -29.02 14.93 -9.64
CA LYS A 68 -28.03 13.99 -10.18
C LYS A 68 -26.74 14.72 -10.56
N LYS A 69 -25.60 14.16 -10.19
CA LYS A 69 -24.28 14.70 -10.53
C LYS A 69 -23.80 14.14 -11.86
N PHE A 70 -23.24 15.01 -12.69
CA PHE A 70 -22.65 14.64 -13.97
C PHE A 70 -21.31 15.34 -14.16
N ASN A 71 -20.50 14.80 -15.06
CA ASN A 71 -19.33 15.49 -15.58
C ASN A 71 -19.36 15.52 -17.11
N THR A 72 -18.79 16.57 -17.67
CA THR A 72 -18.61 16.72 -19.11
C THR A 72 -17.32 17.49 -19.38
N TYR A 73 -16.86 17.45 -20.62
CA TYR A 73 -15.68 18.20 -21.07
C TYR A 73 -16.13 19.15 -22.17
N ALA A 74 -15.91 20.44 -21.95
CA ALA A 74 -16.20 21.45 -22.95
C ALA A 74 -14.99 21.69 -23.86
N PRO A 75 -15.21 21.81 -25.18
CA PRO A 75 -14.21 22.43 -26.04
C PRO A 75 -14.00 23.89 -25.63
N THR A 76 -12.94 24.52 -26.13
CA THR A 76 -12.71 25.95 -25.91
C THR A 76 -13.83 26.77 -26.54
N ASP A 77 -14.84 27.11 -25.74
CA ASP A 77 -16.06 27.80 -26.15
C ASP A 77 -16.22 29.11 -25.35
N PRO A 78 -15.98 30.28 -25.98
CA PRO A 78 -16.16 31.57 -25.34
C PRO A 78 -17.61 31.88 -24.92
N TRP A 79 -18.60 31.21 -25.51
CA TRP A 79 -20.02 31.53 -25.32
C TRP A 79 -20.71 30.68 -24.27
N LEU A 80 -20.04 29.62 -23.79
CA LEU A 80 -20.58 28.68 -22.82
C LEU A 80 -21.16 29.37 -21.58
N VAL A 81 -20.41 30.28 -20.95
CA VAL A 81 -20.85 30.96 -19.73
C VAL A 81 -22.07 31.84 -20.01
N SER A 82 -22.10 32.52 -21.15
CA SER A 82 -23.24 33.35 -21.56
C SER A 82 -24.51 32.52 -21.77
N ASP A 83 -24.38 31.35 -22.40
CA ASP A 83 -25.51 30.43 -22.62
C ASP A 83 -26.04 29.84 -21.31
N LEU A 84 -25.14 29.51 -20.37
CA LEU A 84 -25.53 29.02 -19.04
C LEU A 84 -26.30 30.08 -18.25
N LEU A 85 -25.80 31.31 -18.21
CA LEU A 85 -26.45 32.43 -17.51
C LEU A 85 -27.81 32.78 -18.14
N LYS A 86 -27.91 32.73 -19.47
CA LYS A 86 -29.17 32.98 -20.19
C LYS A 86 -30.27 31.97 -19.81
N ASN A 87 -29.88 30.74 -19.45
CA ASN A 87 -30.80 29.69 -19.03
C ASN A 87 -30.94 29.57 -17.50
N ASN A 88 -30.55 30.61 -16.74
CA ASN A 88 -30.62 30.65 -15.27
C ASN A 88 -29.82 29.53 -14.56
N VAL A 89 -28.77 29.01 -15.20
CA VAL A 89 -27.89 28.03 -14.56
C VAL A 89 -26.92 28.74 -13.62
N ILE A 90 -26.79 28.25 -12.39
CA ILE A 90 -25.81 28.77 -11.43
C ILE A 90 -24.41 28.32 -11.86
N VAL A 91 -23.55 29.27 -12.21
CA VAL A 91 -22.16 29.01 -12.60
C VAL A 91 -21.25 29.34 -11.43
N GLU A 92 -20.54 28.35 -10.90
CA GLU A 92 -19.47 28.53 -9.93
C GLU A 92 -18.11 28.25 -10.57
N ALA A 93 -17.21 29.22 -10.52
CA ALA A 93 -15.81 28.98 -10.83
C ALA A 93 -15.14 28.53 -9.52
N LYS A 94 -14.79 27.24 -9.43
CA LYS A 94 -13.92 26.80 -8.34
C LYS A 94 -12.47 26.97 -8.78
N PRO A 95 -11.61 27.62 -7.99
CA PRO A 95 -10.18 27.42 -8.16
C PRO A 95 -9.92 25.92 -8.03
N GLU A 96 -9.05 25.37 -8.87
CA GLU A 96 -8.65 23.96 -8.83
C GLU A 96 -8.55 23.54 -7.35
N GLU A 97 -9.34 22.55 -6.93
CA GLU A 97 -9.15 21.94 -5.61
C GLU A 97 -7.76 21.31 -5.68
N GLN A 98 -6.75 22.09 -5.29
CA GLN A 98 -5.37 21.64 -5.19
C GLN A 98 -5.43 20.54 -4.14
N GLN A 99 -5.54 19.31 -4.62
CA GLN A 99 -5.49 18.13 -3.80
C GLN A 99 -4.18 18.26 -3.04
N SER A 100 -4.26 18.60 -1.74
CA SER A 100 -3.13 19.15 -1.00
C SER A 100 -1.92 18.26 -1.27
N VAL A 101 -0.96 18.75 -2.04
CA VAL A 101 0.07 17.90 -2.62
C VAL A 101 0.83 17.18 -1.51
N LEU A 102 1.03 17.87 -0.38
CA LEU A 102 1.55 17.30 0.87
C LEU A 102 0.70 16.15 1.44
N MET A 103 -0.64 16.30 1.46
CA MET A 103 -1.56 15.26 1.93
C MET A 103 -1.57 14.07 0.98
N SER A 104 -1.56 14.31 -0.33
CA SER A 104 -1.46 13.27 -1.36
C SER A 104 -0.14 12.48 -1.23
N ILE A 105 0.99 13.19 -1.07
CA ILE A 105 2.31 12.58 -0.84
C ILE A 105 2.30 11.74 0.44
N PHE A 106 1.75 12.26 1.54
CA PHE A 106 1.68 11.53 2.81
C PHE A 106 0.84 10.25 2.69
N ILE A 107 -0.35 10.33 2.07
CA ILE A 107 -1.20 9.17 1.83
C ILE A 107 -0.51 8.16 0.90
N SER A 108 0.15 8.62 -0.15
CA SER A 108 0.84 7.77 -1.14
C SER A 108 2.06 7.07 -0.55
N TRP A 109 2.80 7.73 0.34
CA TRP A 109 4.01 7.17 0.97
C TRP A 109 3.69 6.34 2.22
N PHE A 110 2.52 6.49 2.83
CA PHE A 110 2.12 5.73 4.01
C PHE A 110 2.24 4.20 3.82
N PRO A 111 1.73 3.58 2.73
CA PRO A 111 1.92 2.15 2.48
C PRO A 111 3.39 1.74 2.40
N MET A 112 4.22 2.56 1.74
CA MET A 112 5.65 2.28 1.58
C MET A 112 6.39 2.35 2.92
N ILE A 113 6.12 3.39 3.73
CA ILE A 113 6.69 3.56 5.07
C ILE A 113 6.27 2.42 6.00
N LEU A 114 5.01 1.99 5.93
CA LEU A 114 4.52 0.84 6.70
C LEU A 114 5.29 -0.44 6.33
N LEU A 115 5.44 -0.75 5.04
CA LEU A 115 6.21 -1.91 4.58
C LEU A 115 7.66 -1.86 5.05
N VAL A 116 8.33 -0.70 4.94
CA VAL A 116 9.70 -0.51 5.42
C VAL A 116 9.76 -0.66 6.95
N GLY A 117 8.78 -0.15 7.69
CA GLY A 117 8.69 -0.32 9.14
C GLY A 117 8.54 -1.78 9.57
N VAL A 118 7.70 -2.54 8.88
CA VAL A 118 7.54 -4.00 9.11
C VAL A 118 8.82 -4.75 8.73
N TRP A 119 9.45 -4.39 7.61
CA TRP A 119 10.73 -4.97 7.18
C TRP A 119 11.85 -4.75 8.21
N ILE A 120 12.00 -3.50 8.70
CA ILE A 120 12.95 -3.17 9.77
C ILE A 120 12.61 -3.90 11.06
N PHE A 121 11.33 -4.03 11.41
CA PHE A 121 10.90 -4.79 12.57
C PHE A 121 11.34 -6.26 12.49
N PHE A 122 11.19 -6.92 11.33
CA PHE A 122 11.68 -8.28 11.12
C PHE A 122 13.20 -8.40 11.19
N MET A 123 13.95 -7.46 10.59
CA MET A 123 15.42 -7.45 10.70
C MET A 123 15.86 -7.25 12.15
N ARG A 124 15.22 -6.34 12.89
CA ARG A 124 15.52 -6.10 14.30
C ARG A 124 15.15 -7.32 15.16
N GLN A 125 14.09 -8.04 14.83
CA GLN A 125 13.71 -9.27 15.51
C GLN A 125 14.69 -10.42 15.24
N MET A 126 15.24 -10.52 14.03
CA MET A 126 16.29 -11.50 13.69
C MET A 126 17.65 -11.17 14.32
N GLN A 127 17.99 -9.89 14.47
CA GLN A 127 19.27 -9.48 15.08
C GLN A 127 19.23 -9.40 16.61
N GLY A 128 18.07 -9.11 17.22
CA GLY A 128 17.90 -9.02 18.67
C GLY A 128 17.64 -10.36 19.37
N GLY A 129 17.41 -11.44 18.61
CA GLY A 129 17.30 -12.80 19.12
C GLY A 129 18.67 -13.43 19.36
N GLY A 130 19.33 -13.04 20.45
CA GLY A 130 20.56 -13.70 20.92
C GLY A 130 20.30 -15.17 21.28
N LYS A 131 20.30 -16.06 20.28
CA LYS A 131 20.61 -17.49 20.35
C LYS A 131 20.41 -18.12 18.97
N GLY A 132 21.53 -18.45 18.31
CA GLY A 132 21.57 -19.46 17.25
C GLY A 132 21.52 -18.88 15.84
N GLY A 133 22.66 -18.96 15.14
CA GLY A 133 22.83 -18.47 13.78
C GLY A 133 21.90 -19.16 12.78
N GLY A 134 21.14 -18.34 12.06
CA GLY A 134 20.31 -18.76 10.92
C GLY A 134 20.08 -17.62 9.92
N GLY A 135 20.97 -16.63 9.86
CA GLY A 135 21.07 -15.79 8.67
C GLY A 135 21.85 -16.53 7.58
N PRO A 136 21.67 -16.20 6.28
CA PRO A 136 22.39 -16.85 5.16
C PRO A 136 23.93 -16.77 5.27
N PHE A 137 24.47 -16.00 6.21
CA PHE A 137 25.88 -15.96 6.59
C PHE A 137 26.32 -17.03 7.63
N SER A 138 25.41 -17.91 8.11
CA SER A 138 25.79 -18.99 9.05
C SER A 138 26.37 -20.23 8.36
N PHE A 139 26.50 -20.22 7.03
CA PHE A 139 27.18 -21.26 6.25
C PHE A 139 28.72 -21.27 6.40
N GLY A 140 29.28 -20.51 7.34
CA GLY A 140 30.73 -20.44 7.58
C GLY A 140 31.23 -21.13 8.86
N LYS A 141 30.35 -21.54 9.79
CA LYS A 141 30.79 -22.20 11.05
C LYS A 141 30.46 -23.68 11.02
N SER A 142 31.09 -24.42 10.11
CA SER A 142 31.37 -25.82 10.40
C SER A 142 32.22 -25.83 11.67
N LYS A 143 31.61 -26.25 12.79
CA LYS A 143 32.36 -26.82 13.91
C LYS A 143 33.11 -28.01 13.33
N ALA A 144 34.34 -27.77 12.86
CA ALA A 144 35.35 -28.80 12.81
C ALA A 144 35.44 -29.34 14.23
N ARG A 145 34.78 -30.46 14.44
CA ARG A 145 34.90 -31.30 15.61
C ARG A 145 36.36 -31.73 15.61
N GLN A 146 37.20 -30.95 16.30
CA GLN A 146 38.55 -31.36 16.65
C GLN A 146 38.34 -32.51 17.63
N LEU A 147 38.29 -33.72 17.08
CA LEU A 147 38.45 -34.93 17.85
C LEU A 147 39.83 -34.79 18.50
N ASP A 148 39.86 -34.58 19.82
CA ASP A 148 41.04 -34.86 20.63
C ASP A 148 41.34 -36.35 20.45
N GLN A 149 42.11 -36.67 19.41
CA GLN A 149 42.65 -37.99 19.18
C GLN A 149 44.10 -37.99 19.63
N THR A 150 44.35 -37.68 20.91
CA THR A 150 45.59 -38.04 21.60
C THR A 150 45.32 -38.10 23.10
N ASN A 151 44.58 -39.12 23.52
CA ASN A 151 44.75 -39.65 24.87
C ASN A 151 44.46 -41.15 24.84
N ASN A 152 45.32 -41.89 24.15
CA ASN A 152 45.42 -43.33 24.34
C ASN A 152 46.80 -43.61 24.90
N GLN A 153 46.83 -43.80 26.22
CA GLN A 153 47.99 -44.24 26.99
C GLN A 153 48.27 -45.70 26.62
N THR A 154 49.19 -45.94 25.70
CA THR A 154 49.78 -47.26 25.51
C THR A 154 51.28 -47.16 25.76
N THR A 155 51.68 -47.49 26.98
CA THR A 155 53.08 -47.70 27.35
C THR A 155 53.48 -49.15 27.08
N PHE A 156 54.72 -49.37 26.65
CA PHE A 156 55.34 -50.66 26.34
C PHE A 156 55.47 -51.64 27.53
N ALA A 157 54.75 -51.42 28.63
CA ALA A 157 54.70 -52.34 29.76
C ALA A 157 53.84 -53.60 29.45
N ASP A 158 53.05 -53.58 28.38
CA ASP A 158 52.04 -54.63 28.09
C ASP A 158 52.50 -55.69 27.06
N VAL A 159 53.81 -55.74 26.74
CA VAL A 159 54.34 -56.68 25.74
C VAL A 159 55.78 -57.12 26.06
N ALA A 160 55.95 -57.95 27.09
CA ALA A 160 56.98 -59.01 27.14
C ALA A 160 56.92 -59.84 28.45
N GLY A 161 56.74 -61.17 28.30
CA GLY A 161 56.98 -62.20 29.34
C GLY A 161 55.70 -62.61 30.09
N CYS A 162 55.01 -63.72 29.80
CA CYS A 162 55.43 -65.13 29.73
C CYS A 162 55.97 -65.67 31.08
N ASP A 163 55.21 -66.63 31.62
CA ASP A 163 55.49 -67.62 32.68
C ASP A 163 55.86 -67.15 34.10
N GLU A 164 55.01 -67.50 35.06
CA GLU A 164 55.35 -68.49 36.11
C GLU A 164 54.10 -68.91 36.91
N ALA A 165 53.91 -70.24 36.98
CA ALA A 165 53.19 -71.09 37.94
C ALA A 165 51.99 -70.57 38.77
#